data_AF-A0A3L6E5E8-F1
#
_entry.id   AF-A0A3L6E5E8-F1
#
_cell.length_a   1.000
_cell.length_b   1.000
_cell.length_c   1.000
_cell.angle_alpha   90.00
_cell.angle_beta   90.00
_cell.angle_gamma   90.00
#
_symmetry.space_group_name_H-M   'P 1'
#
loop_
_entity.id
_entity.type
_entity.pdbx_description
1 polymer ?
#
loop_
_entity_poly.entity_id
_entity_poly.type
_entity_poly.pdbx_seq_one_letter_code
_entity_poly.pdbx_strand_id
1 'polypeptide(L)'
;MAINFFEPLANVLRRMDSDVPAMGFFHGCMLEAKKEIATRFNNNESKYRAAWDIIDKRWDNKLKTPLHLAGYYLNPYFYYPNKSSIELDGSFRAAVISCIPKMFDDEDTQDGIIEELSIYQDQQGAFGHDIAVK
;
A
#
# COMPACT_ATOMS: atom_id res chain seq x y z
N MET A 1 21.09 18.75 0.83
CA MET A 1 20.10 18.61 1.92
C MET A 1 18.68 18.46 1.40
N ALA A 2 18.17 19.40 0.59
CA ALA A 2 16.84 19.31 -0.03
C ALA A 2 16.62 18.05 -0.90
N ILE A 3 17.60 17.71 -1.75
CA ILE A 3 17.52 16.55 -2.66
C ILE A 3 17.25 15.22 -1.93
N ASN A 4 17.73 15.08 -0.70
CA ASN A 4 17.53 13.87 0.12
C ASN A 4 16.07 13.65 0.53
N PHE A 5 15.25 14.70 0.51
CA PHE A 5 13.81 14.62 0.74
C PHE A 5 13.02 14.53 -0.56
N PHE A 6 13.38 15.35 -1.55
CA PHE A 6 12.60 15.50 -2.77
C PHE A 6 12.73 14.33 -3.73
N GLU A 7 13.92 13.75 -3.86
CA GLU A 7 14.15 12.68 -4.85
C GLU A 7 13.34 11.41 -4.54
N PRO A 8 13.28 10.88 -3.30
CA PRO A 8 12.39 9.76 -2.98
C PRO A 8 10.92 10.06 -3.29
N LEU A 9 10.44 11.27 -3.00
CA LEU A 9 9.06 11.68 -3.29
C LEU A 9 8.80 11.84 -4.80
N ALA A 10 9.74 12.40 -5.56
CA ALA A 10 9.65 12.50 -7.01
C ALA A 10 9.59 11.11 -7.67
N ASN A 11 10.33 10.13 -7.11
CA ASN A 11 10.24 8.74 -7.56
C ASN A 11 8.85 8.13 -7.33
N VAL A 12 8.19 8.43 -6.19
CA VAL A 12 6.79 8.03 -5.96
C VAL A 12 5.89 8.65 -7.02
N LEU A 13 5.98 9.97 -7.23
CA LEU A 13 5.15 10.67 -8.20
C LEU A 13 5.31 10.11 -9.61
N ARG A 14 6.57 9.87 -10.05
CA ARG A 14 6.85 9.29 -11.36
C ARG A 14 6.26 7.89 -11.53
N ARG A 15 6.23 7.07 -10.47
CA ARG A 15 5.56 5.76 -10.51
C ARG A 15 4.05 5.90 -10.60
N MET A 16 3.47 6.90 -9.93
CA MET A 16 2.03 7.15 -9.96
C MET A 16 1.55 7.73 -11.29
N ASP A 17 2.42 8.41 -12.02
CA ASP A 17 2.17 8.97 -13.35
C ASP A 17 2.44 7.95 -14.48
N SER A 18 2.54 6.66 -14.16
CA SER A 18 2.75 5.62 -15.17
C SER A 18 1.42 5.07 -15.70
N ASP A 19 1.43 4.49 -16.90
CA ASP A 19 0.24 3.89 -17.53
C ASP A 19 -0.22 2.57 -16.88
N VAL A 20 0.42 2.12 -15.79
CA VAL A 20 0.05 0.90 -15.06
C VAL A 20 -0.81 1.21 -13.83
N PRO A 21 -1.68 0.28 -13.38
CA PRO A 21 -2.51 0.48 -12.19
C PRO A 21 -1.69 0.81 -10.93
N ALA A 22 -1.59 2.10 -10.60
CA ALA A 22 -0.67 2.59 -9.58
C ALA A 22 -1.24 2.51 -8.14
N MET A 23 -2.56 2.35 -8.01
CA MET A 23 -3.28 2.39 -6.73
C MET A 23 -2.78 1.36 -5.72
N GLY A 24 -2.48 0.14 -6.18
CA GLY A 24 -1.94 -0.92 -5.33
C GLY A 24 -0.48 -0.72 -4.91
N PHE A 25 0.24 0.22 -5.54
CA PHE A 25 1.64 0.48 -5.26
C PHE A 25 1.87 1.73 -4.41
N PHE A 26 0.92 2.66 -4.40
CA PHE A 26 1.10 3.97 -3.80
C PHE A 26 1.50 3.92 -2.32
N HIS A 27 0.78 3.14 -1.50
CA HIS A 27 1.07 2.97 -0.07
C HIS A 27 2.46 2.41 0.18
N GLY A 28 2.83 1.33 -0.51
CA GLY A 28 4.17 0.75 -0.40
C GLY A 28 5.26 1.72 -0.85
N CYS A 29 5.08 2.38 -1.99
CA CYS A 29 6.05 3.36 -2.50
C CYS A 29 6.25 4.53 -1.54
N MET A 30 5.21 4.99 -0.84
CA MET A 30 5.36 6.06 0.15
C MET A 30 6.11 5.59 1.41
N LEU A 31 5.82 4.38 1.90
CA LEU A 31 6.57 3.79 3.01
C LEU A 31 8.05 3.65 2.66
N GLU A 32 8.36 3.16 1.46
CA GLU A 32 9.75 3.05 0.99
C GLU A 32 10.41 4.42 0.81
N ALA A 33 9.70 5.43 0.30
CA ALA A 33 10.23 6.79 0.21
C ALA A 33 10.57 7.36 1.59
N LYS A 34 9.72 7.14 2.60
CA LYS A 34 10.01 7.55 3.99
C LYS A 34 11.27 6.83 4.51
N LYS A 35 11.38 5.51 4.34
CA LYS A 35 12.57 4.73 4.74
C LYS A 35 13.84 5.21 4.03
N GLU A 36 13.76 5.52 2.74
CA GLU A 36 14.88 6.05 1.97
C GLU A 36 15.33 7.41 2.50
N ILE A 37 14.39 8.31 2.80
CA ILE A 37 14.69 9.60 3.46
C ILE A 37 15.43 9.36 4.77
N ALA A 38 14.93 8.49 5.66
CA ALA A 38 15.57 8.20 6.94
C ALA A 38 17.01 7.67 6.74
N THR A 39 17.20 6.76 5.79
CA THR A 39 18.51 6.18 5.46
C THR A 39 19.49 7.23 4.97
N ARG A 40 19.06 8.17 4.11
CA ARG A 40 19.90 9.29 3.62
C ARG A 40 20.35 10.25 4.72
N PHE A 41 19.70 10.21 5.89
CA PHE A 41 20.09 10.95 7.09
C PHE A 41 20.70 10.07 8.18
N ASN A 42 21.22 8.89 7.82
CA ASN A 42 21.82 7.91 8.74
C ASN A 42 20.87 7.51 9.87
N ASN A 43 19.57 7.45 9.59
CA ASN A 43 18.51 7.18 10.57
C ASN A 43 18.47 8.15 11.77
N ASN A 44 19.11 9.32 11.66
CA ASN A 44 19.02 10.36 12.68
C ASN A 44 17.67 11.08 12.57
N GLU A 45 16.70 10.64 13.39
CA GLU A 45 15.31 11.13 13.39
C GLU A 45 15.21 12.65 13.47
N SER A 46 16.06 13.31 14.27
CA SER A 46 16.05 14.79 14.40
C SER A 46 16.22 15.52 13.06
N LYS A 47 16.79 14.87 12.04
CA LYS A 47 17.03 15.46 10.72
C LYS A 47 15.88 15.29 9.74
N TYR A 48 15.00 14.30 9.93
CA TYR A 48 13.92 14.01 8.97
C TYR A 48 12.51 13.99 9.57
N ARG A 49 12.37 14.00 10.89
CA ARG A 49 11.07 13.96 11.60
C ARG A 49 10.09 14.98 11.06
N ALA A 50 10.50 16.25 10.97
CA ALA A 50 9.64 17.32 10.49
C ALA A 50 9.15 17.09 9.05
N ALA A 51 9.99 16.52 8.19
CA ALA A 51 9.59 16.17 6.82
C ALA A 51 8.59 15.01 6.81
N TRP A 52 8.81 13.98 7.63
CA TRP A 52 7.86 12.88 7.80
C TRP A 52 6.52 13.36 8.34
N ASP A 53 6.49 14.25 9.33
CA ASP A 53 5.23 14.78 9.87
C ASP A 53 4.44 15.58 8.81
N ILE A 54 5.14 16.31 7.94
CA ILE A 54 4.50 16.99 6.79
C ILE A 54 3.95 15.99 5.78
N ILE A 55 4.70 14.93 5.47
CA ILE A 55 4.27 13.86 4.57
C ILE A 55 3.04 13.16 5.14
N ASP A 56 3.09 12.74 6.39
CA ASP A 56 2.01 12.04 7.09
C ASP A 56 0.75 12.89 7.16
N LYS A 57 0.88 14.18 7.51
CA LYS A 57 -0.25 15.09 7.49
C LYS A 57 -0.89 15.21 6.11
N ARG A 58 -0.11 15.25 5.02
CA ARG A 58 -0.68 15.31 3.66
C ARG A 58 -1.28 13.97 3.24
N TRP A 59 -0.62 12.88 3.58
CA TRP A 59 -1.03 11.51 3.35
C TRP A 59 -2.38 11.20 4.01
N ASP A 60 -2.49 11.40 5.32
CA ASP A 60 -3.67 11.07 6.11
C ASP A 60 -4.91 11.88 5.67
N ASN A 61 -4.70 13.13 5.24
CA ASN A 61 -5.80 14.00 4.83
C ASN A 61 -6.36 13.71 3.43
N LYS A 62 -5.58 13.11 2.53
CA LYS A 62 -5.93 13.03 1.11
C LYS A 62 -5.81 11.66 0.48
N LEU A 63 -4.91 10.82 0.97
CA LEU A 63 -4.46 9.64 0.24
C LEU A 63 -4.50 8.34 1.06
N LYS A 64 -4.72 8.42 2.38
CA LYS A 64 -5.05 7.25 3.22
C LYS A 64 -6.55 6.90 3.15
N THR A 65 -7.08 6.77 1.95
CA THR A 65 -8.48 6.37 1.74
C THR A 65 -8.62 4.85 1.74
N PRO A 66 -9.81 4.29 1.98
CA PRO A 66 -10.02 2.84 1.92
C PRO A 66 -9.52 2.21 0.61
N LEU A 67 -9.66 2.90 -0.52
CA LEU A 67 -9.21 2.38 -1.81
C LEU A 67 -7.69 2.16 -1.89
N HIS A 68 -6.88 3.07 -1.31
CA HIS A 68 -5.42 2.90 -1.31
C HIS A 68 -4.96 1.82 -0.33
N LEU A 69 -5.64 1.69 0.81
CA LEU A 69 -5.37 0.61 1.77
C LEU A 69 -5.76 -0.75 1.18
N ALA A 70 -6.91 -0.83 0.52
CA ALA A 70 -7.37 -2.03 -0.19
C ALA A 70 -6.41 -2.39 -1.33
N GLY A 71 -5.95 -1.40 -2.10
CA GLY A 71 -4.97 -1.63 -3.16
C GLY A 71 -3.65 -2.19 -2.62
N TYR A 72 -3.17 -1.68 -1.50
CA TYR A 72 -1.96 -2.20 -0.85
C TYR A 72 -2.15 -3.64 -0.35
N TYR A 73 -3.31 -3.92 0.24
CA TYR A 73 -3.68 -5.25 0.73
C TYR A 73 -3.75 -6.28 -0.41
N LEU A 74 -4.33 -5.90 -1.55
CA LEU A 74 -4.54 -6.79 -2.70
C LEU A 74 -3.32 -6.87 -3.62
N ASN A 75 -2.20 -6.20 -3.30
CA ASN A 75 -0.97 -6.26 -4.08
C ASN A 75 -0.03 -7.32 -3.49
N PRO A 76 0.12 -8.51 -4.11
CA PRO A 76 0.96 -9.60 -3.60
C PRO A 76 2.40 -9.20 -3.27
N TYR A 77 2.97 -8.32 -4.11
CA TYR A 77 4.34 -7.83 -3.97
C TYR A 77 4.57 -7.17 -2.60
N PHE A 78 3.56 -6.47 -2.08
CA PHE A 78 3.62 -5.85 -0.76
C PHE A 78 2.94 -6.68 0.32
N TYR A 79 1.83 -7.33 0.01
CA TYR A 79 1.03 -8.04 0.99
C TYR A 79 1.82 -9.19 1.61
N TYR A 80 2.38 -10.10 0.80
CA TYR A 80 3.01 -11.30 1.36
C TYR A 80 4.26 -11.04 2.20
N PRO A 81 5.21 -10.18 1.77
CA PRO A 81 6.35 -9.84 2.63
C PRO A 81 5.96 -9.14 3.94
N ASN A 82 4.79 -8.49 3.97
CA ASN A 82 4.29 -7.72 5.11
C ASN A 82 3.02 -8.32 5.74
N LYS A 83 2.69 -9.59 5.46
CA LYS A 83 1.40 -10.20 5.81
C LYS A 83 1.09 -10.04 7.30
N SER A 84 2.06 -10.35 8.16
CA SER A 84 1.89 -10.29 9.61
C SER A 84 1.54 -8.89 10.13
N SER A 85 2.14 -7.83 9.59
CA SER A 85 1.84 -6.46 10.04
C SER A 85 0.53 -5.93 9.47
N ILE A 86 0.22 -6.28 8.21
CA ILE A 86 -1.03 -5.91 7.55
C ILE A 86 -2.23 -6.54 8.24
N GLU A 87 -2.16 -7.84 8.55
CA GLU A 87 -3.24 -8.57 9.21
C GLU A 87 -3.42 -8.14 10.67
N LEU A 88 -2.34 -7.75 11.37
CA LEU A 88 -2.42 -7.25 12.73
C LEU A 88 -3.12 -5.88 12.84
N ASP A 89 -2.89 -4.98 11.87
CA ASP A 89 -3.51 -3.65 11.84
C ASP A 89 -5.04 -3.76 11.60
N GLY A 90 -5.46 -4.71 10.76
CA GLY A 90 -6.86 -4.98 10.46
C GLY A 90 -7.55 -3.91 9.60
N SER A 91 -7.07 -2.66 9.59
CA SER A 91 -7.65 -1.58 8.78
C SER A 91 -7.56 -1.85 7.27
N PHE A 92 -6.51 -2.55 6.82
CA PHE A 92 -6.33 -2.92 5.42
C PHE A 92 -7.41 -3.88 4.93
N ARG A 93 -7.70 -4.94 5.70
CA ARG A 93 -8.78 -5.88 5.37
C ARG A 93 -10.15 -5.20 5.45
N ALA A 94 -10.39 -4.40 6.49
CA ALA A 94 -11.62 -3.62 6.61
C ALA A 94 -11.80 -2.65 5.41
N ALA A 95 -10.71 -2.09 4.90
CA ALA A 95 -10.73 -1.23 3.73
C ALA A 95 -11.16 -1.98 2.48
N VAL A 96 -10.65 -3.20 2.24
CA VAL A 96 -11.11 -4.08 1.14
C VAL A 96 -12.61 -4.32 1.24
N ILE A 97 -13.10 -4.79 2.39
CA ILE A 97 -14.52 -5.07 2.62
C ILE A 97 -15.38 -3.82 2.37
N SER A 98 -14.90 -2.63 2.76
CA SER A 98 -15.62 -1.37 2.55
C SER A 98 -15.63 -0.87 1.08
N CYS A 99 -14.75 -1.40 0.24
CA CYS A 99 -14.65 -1.04 -1.18
C CYS A 99 -15.50 -1.96 -2.06
N ILE A 100 -15.61 -3.25 -1.72
CA ILE A 100 -16.38 -4.26 -2.48
C ILE A 100 -17.80 -3.80 -2.87
N PRO A 101 -18.68 -3.38 -1.94
CA PRO A 101 -20.05 -2.98 -2.29
C PRO A 101 -20.14 -1.65 -3.03
N LYS A 102 -19.04 -0.91 -3.17
CA LYS A 102 -18.97 0.32 -3.98
C LYS A 102 -18.49 0.04 -5.40
N MET A 103 -17.93 -1.13 -5.64
CA MET A 103 -17.37 -1.55 -6.93
C MET A 103 -18.29 -2.53 -7.66
N PHE A 104 -19.05 -3.34 -6.91
CA PHE A 104 -19.93 -4.37 -7.44
C PHE A 104 -21.28 -4.30 -6.75
N ASP A 105 -22.37 -4.25 -7.52
CA ASP A 105 -23.73 -4.21 -6.97
C ASP A 105 -24.30 -5.61 -6.65
N ASP A 106 -23.76 -6.65 -7.28
CA ASP A 106 -24.24 -8.04 -7.19
C ASP A 106 -23.74 -8.74 -5.92
N GLU A 107 -24.65 -9.16 -5.04
CA GLU A 107 -24.33 -9.77 -3.75
C GLU A 107 -23.57 -11.10 -3.90
N ASP A 108 -23.93 -11.95 -4.86
CA ASP A 108 -23.25 -13.23 -5.10
C ASP A 108 -21.77 -13.01 -5.48
N THR A 109 -21.49 -11.99 -6.30
CA THR A 109 -20.12 -11.58 -6.65
C THR A 109 -19.37 -11.04 -5.43
N GLN A 110 -20.02 -10.24 -4.58
CA GLN A 110 -19.39 -9.73 -3.37
C GLN A 110 -19.00 -10.86 -2.42
N ASP A 111 -19.89 -11.82 -2.19
CA ASP A 111 -19.65 -12.99 -1.33
C ASP A 111 -18.51 -13.85 -1.90
N GLY A 112 -18.51 -14.11 -3.21
CA GLY A 112 -17.43 -14.84 -3.89
C GLY A 112 -16.06 -14.17 -3.70
N ILE A 113 -15.98 -12.84 -3.83
CA ILE A 113 -14.73 -12.10 -3.58
C ILE A 113 -14.28 -12.28 -2.13
N ILE A 114 -15.20 -12.18 -1.17
CA ILE A 114 -14.89 -12.33 0.26
C ILE A 114 -14.36 -13.73 0.57
N GLU A 115 -14.93 -14.77 -0.03
CA GLU A 115 -14.44 -16.15 0.08
C GLU A 115 -13.03 -16.29 -0.50
N GLU A 116 -12.78 -15.74 -1.68
CA GLU A 116 -11.47 -15.76 -2.34
C GLU A 116 -10.38 -15.02 -1.55
N LEU A 117 -10.72 -14.04 -0.70
CA LEU A 117 -9.74 -13.40 0.18
C LEU A 117 -9.02 -14.40 1.06
N SER A 118 -9.69 -15.44 1.56
CA SER A 118 -9.03 -16.47 2.38
C SER A 118 -8.01 -17.28 1.57
N ILE A 119 -8.33 -17.60 0.32
CA ILE A 119 -7.47 -18.31 -0.63
C ILE A 119 -6.24 -17.45 -0.96
N TYR A 120 -6.46 -16.15 -1.20
CA TYR A 120 -5.41 -15.16 -1.39
C TYR A 120 -4.49 -15.07 -0.18
N GLN A 121 -5.06 -14.92 1.02
CA GLN A 121 -4.29 -14.82 2.26
C GLN A 121 -3.33 -16.02 2.41
N ASP A 122 -3.81 -17.22 2.09
CA ASP A 122 -3.06 -18.46 2.28
C ASP A 122 -2.18 -18.86 1.08
N GLN A 123 -2.05 -18.00 0.06
CA GLN A 123 -1.26 -18.30 -1.15
C GLN A 123 -1.70 -19.60 -1.84
N GLN A 124 -2.99 -19.92 -1.81
CA GLN A 124 -3.50 -21.15 -2.39
C GLN A 124 -3.73 -21.00 -3.91
N GLY A 125 -3.55 -22.10 -4.63
CA GLY A 125 -3.79 -22.15 -6.08
C GLY A 125 -2.93 -21.15 -6.86
N ALA A 126 -3.56 -20.36 -7.73
CA ALA A 126 -2.85 -19.39 -8.58
C ALA A 126 -2.18 -18.26 -7.79
N PHE A 127 -2.67 -17.93 -6.58
CA PHE A 127 -2.15 -16.83 -5.77
C PHE A 127 -0.79 -17.12 -5.13
N GLY A 128 -0.40 -18.38 -5.02
CA GLY A 128 0.91 -18.80 -4.53
C GLY A 128 1.98 -18.98 -5.62
N HIS A 129 1.61 -18.79 -6.89
CA HIS A 129 2.58 -18.95 -7.98
C HIS A 129 3.56 -17.77 -8.00
N ASP A 130 4.84 -18.04 -8.31
CA ASP A 130 5.90 -17.03 -8.44
C ASP A 130 5.58 -15.83 -9.35
N ILE A 131 4.63 -15.98 -10.27
CA ILE A 131 4.22 -14.91 -11.19
C ILE A 131 3.29 -13.93 -10.49
N ALA A 132 2.49 -14.40 -9.53
CA ALA A 132 1.59 -13.57 -8.75
C ALA A 132 2.33 -12.78 -7.67
N VAL A 133 3.44 -13.31 -7.14
CA VAL A 133 4.17 -12.77 -5.96
C VAL A 133 5.30 -11.78 -6.36
N LYS A 134 5.57 -11.59 -7.66
CA LYS A 134 6.68 -10.78 -8.18
C LYS A 134 6.31 -9.35 -8.59
#